data_AF-A0A933KYW7-F1
#
_entry.id   AF-A0A933KYW7-F1
#
_cell.length_a   1.000
_cell.length_b   1.000
_cell.length_c   1.000
_cell.angle_alpha   90.00
_cell.angle_beta   90.00
_cell.angle_gamma   90.00
#
_symmetry.space_group_name_H-M   'P 1'
#
loop_
_entity.id
_entity.type
_entity.pdbx_description
1 polymer ?
#
loop_
_entity_poly.entity_id
_entity_poly.type
_entity_poly.pdbx_seq_one_letter_code
_entity_poly.pdbx_strand_id
1 'polypeptide(L)' 'MVRLTERRRAILAEKFGDLANYAVAALVFGQAVGQEGFSFGLGLAGFATWLLFVGATFFLAGDDQ' A
#
# COMPACT_ATOMS: atom_id res chain seq x y z
N MET A 1 -5.49 25.48 -0.08
CA MET A 1 -4.43 24.46 -0.16
C MET A 1 -4.13 23.99 1.26
N VAL A 2 -4.54 22.78 1.63
CA VAL A 2 -4.26 22.23 2.96
C VAL A 2 -2.77 21.89 3.01
N ARG A 3 -1.96 22.79 3.57
CA ARG A 3 -0.56 22.51 3.88
C ARG A 3 -0.56 21.41 4.95
N LEU A 4 -0.20 20.20 4.56
CA LEU A 4 0.02 19.10 5.49
C LEU A 4 1.23 19.48 6.35
N THR A 5 1.02 19.68 7.65
CA THR A 5 2.11 19.83 8.60
C THR A 5 2.93 18.53 8.63
N GLU A 6 4.24 18.64 8.86
CA GLU A 6 5.20 17.51 8.96
C GLU A 6 4.63 16.32 9.73
N ARG A 7 4.03 16.58 10.90
CA ARG A 7 3.39 15.57 11.75
C ARG A 7 2.22 14.84 11.07
N ARG A 8 1.39 15.53 10.28
CA ARG A 8 0.28 14.91 9.54
C ARG A 8 0.80 14.10 8.36
N ARG A 9 1.88 14.53 7.73
CA ARG A 9 2.53 13.83 6.62
C ARG A 9 3.15 12.51 7.09
N ALA A 10 3.82 12.52 8.26
CA ALA A 10 4.34 11.31 8.89
C ALA A 10 3.24 10.29 9.23
N ILE A 11 2.12 10.75 9.81
CA ILE A 11 0.97 9.87 10.11
C ILE A 11 0.36 9.29 8.83
N LEU A 12 0.23 10.10 7.77
CA LEU A 12 -0.26 9.64 6.47
C LEU A 12 0.67 8.60 5.85
N ALA A 13 1.98 8.85 5.88
CA ALA A 13 2.99 7.93 5.36
C ALA A 13 2.91 6.56 6.08
N GLU A 14 2.80 6.57 7.41
CA GLU A 14 2.64 5.36 8.22
C GLU A 14 1.35 4.59 7.87
N LYS A 15 0.21 5.30 7.78
CA LYS A 15 -1.08 4.68 7.46
C LYS A 15 -1.16 4.16 6.03
N PHE A 16 -0.49 4.82 5.08
CA PHE A 16 -0.38 4.32 3.71
C PHE A 16 0.44 3.03 3.65
N GLY A 17 1.49 2.90 4.47
CA GLY A 17 2.25 1.65 4.61
C GLY A 17 1.42 0.50 5.17
N ASP A 18 0.65 0.76 6.24
CA ASP A 18 -0.29 -0.22 6.80
C ASP A 18 -1.30 -0.69 5.74
N LEU A 19 -1.88 0.25 4.99
CA LEU A 19 -2.85 -0.03 3.94
C LEU A 19 -2.25 -0.85 2.80
N ALA A 20 -1.00 -0.57 2.42
CA ALA A 20 -0.26 -1.36 1.43
C ALA A 20 -0.16 -2.83 1.83
N ASN A 21 0.20 -3.07 3.10
CA ASN A 21 0.34 -4.42 3.63
C ASN A 21 -1.00 -5.17 3.67
N TYR A 22 -2.08 -4.50 4.08
CA TYR A 22 -3.42 -5.11 4.06
C TYR A 22 -3.90 -5.40 2.63
N ALA A 23 -3.65 -4.50 1.67
CA ALA A 23 -4.03 -4.69 0.28
C ALA A 23 -3.32 -5.89 -0.34
N VAL A 24 -2.01 -6.05 -0.11
CA VAL A 24 -1.25 -7.23 -0.53
C VAL A 24 -1.77 -8.48 0.14
N ALA A 25 -1.95 -8.44 1.46
CA ALA A 25 -2.42 -9.61 2.20
C ALA A 25 -3.78 -10.08 1.69
N ALA A 26 -4.71 -9.15 1.44
CA ALA A 26 -6.01 -9.47 0.87
C ALA A 26 -5.91 -10.06 -0.54
N LEU A 27 -5.07 -9.49 -1.42
CA LEU A 27 -4.96 -9.94 -2.81
C LEU A 27 -4.18 -11.26 -2.95
N VAL A 28 -3.22 -11.53 -2.06
CA VAL A 28 -2.42 -12.76 -2.07
C VAL A 28 -3.11 -13.87 -1.29
N PHE A 29 -3.49 -13.62 -0.04
CA PHE A 29 -4.09 -14.63 0.82
C PHE A 29 -5.61 -14.77 0.66
N GLY A 30 -6.31 -13.74 0.15
CA GLY A 30 -7.75 -13.85 -0.14
C GLY A 30 -8.07 -14.93 -1.16
N GLN A 31 -7.15 -15.17 -2.11
CA GLN A 31 -7.26 -16.29 -3.05
C GLN A 31 -7.19 -17.65 -2.33
N ALA A 32 -6.31 -17.78 -1.33
CA ALA A 32 -6.18 -19.00 -0.53
C ALA A 32 -7.41 -19.25 0.35
N VAL A 33 -8.06 -18.19 0.85
CA VAL A 33 -9.29 -18.28 1.65
C VAL A 33 -10.51 -18.59 0.76
N GLY A 34 -10.55 -18.09 -0.47
CA GLY A 34 -11.68 -18.26 -1.40
C GLY A 34 -11.83 -19.64 -2.02
N GLN A 35 -10.90 -20.59 -1.78
CA GLN A 35 -10.81 -21.88 -2.48
C GLN A 35 -10.72 -21.79 -4.02
N GLU A 36 -10.49 -20.60 -4.57
CA GLU A 36 -10.18 -20.42 -5.99
C GLU A 36 -8.68 -20.73 -6.20
N GLY A 37 -8.35 -21.36 -7.34
CA GLY A 37 -6.96 -21.64 -7.68
C GLY A 37 -6.11 -20.36 -7.71
N PHE A 38 -4.84 -20.47 -7.30
CA PHE A 38 -3.94 -19.31 -7.26
C PHE A 38 -3.80 -18.66 -8.64
N SER A 39 -4.30 -17.43 -8.74
CA SER A 39 -4.20 -16.59 -9.93
C SER A 39 -2.95 -15.72 -9.86
N PHE A 40 -2.00 -16.03 -10.74
CA PHE A 40 -0.77 -15.27 -10.88
C PHE A 40 -1.03 -13.80 -11.20
N GLY A 41 -2.12 -13.50 -11.94
CA GLY A 41 -2.53 -12.13 -12.27
C GLY A 41 -2.96 -11.31 -11.05
N LEU A 42 -3.74 -11.90 -10.15
CA LEU A 42 -4.14 -11.25 -8.90
C LEU A 42 -2.94 -11.07 -7.96
N GLY A 43 -2.01 -12.03 -7.93
CA GLY A 43 -0.75 -11.88 -7.19
C GLY A 43 0.09 -10.70 -7.71
N LEU A 44 0.22 -10.58 -9.03
CA LEU A 44 0.92 -9.47 -9.67
C LEU A 44 0.22 -8.12 -9.41
N ALA A 45 -1.11 -8.09 -9.45
CA ALA A 45 -1.91 -6.92 -9.12
C ALA A 45 -1.74 -6.48 -7.65
N GLY A 46 -1.65 -7.44 -6.72
CA GLY A 46 -1.33 -7.17 -5.32
C GLY A 46 0.05 -6.55 -5.16
N PHE A 47 1.06 -7.11 -5.83
CA PHE A 47 2.41 -6.57 -5.82
C PHE A 47 2.50 -5.17 -6.45
N ALA A 48 1.83 -4.94 -7.57
CA ALA A 48 1.78 -3.62 -8.21
C ALA A 48 1.07 -2.58 -7.32
N THR A 49 -0.02 -2.97 -6.66
CA THR A 49 -0.73 -2.14 -5.70
C THR A 49 0.18 -1.78 -4.52
N TRP A 50 0.94 -2.74 -4.00
CA TRP A 50 1.93 -2.50 -2.95
C TRP A 50 2.96 -1.45 -3.34
N LEU A 51 3.57 -1.61 -4.52
CA LEU A 51 4.57 -0.68 -5.03
C LEU A 51 3.99 0.74 -5.17
N LEU A 52 2.73 0.86 -5.59
CA LEU A 52 2.03 2.14 -5.67
C LEU A 52 1.88 2.79 -4.30
N PHE A 53 1.43 2.04 -3.29
CA PHE A 53 1.23 2.59 -1.94
C PHE A 53 2.56 2.90 -1.24
N VAL A 54 3.57 2.03 -1.37
CA VAL A 54 4.91 2.27 -0.83
C VAL A 54 5.56 3.46 -1.52
N GLY A 55 5.45 3.57 -2.85
CA GLY A 55 5.92 4.72 -3.60
C GLY A 55 5.23 6.02 -3.17
N ALA A 56 3.92 5.97 -2.94
CA ALA A 56 3.17 7.10 -2.38
C ALA A 56 3.65 7.46 -0.96
N THR A 57 3.95 6.48 -0.11
CA THR A 57 4.56 6.71 1.21
C THR A 57 5.90 7.42 1.10
N PHE A 58 6.79 6.99 0.20
CA PHE A 58 8.08 7.65 -0.03
C PHE A 58 7.93 9.06 -0.61
N PHE A 59 7.02 9.26 -1.55
CA PHE A 59 6.72 10.59 -2.10
C PHE A 59 6.17 11.53 -1.02
N LEU A 60 5.26 11.05 -0.19
CA LEU A 60 4.72 11.79 0.94
C LEU A 60 5.77 12.01 2.04
N ALA A 61 6.70 11.10 2.27
CA ALA A 61 7.74 11.27 3.27
C ALA A 61 8.89 12.18 2.79
N GLY A 62 9.27 12.10 1.52
CA GLY A 62 10.43 12.75 0.92
C GLY A 62 10.35 14.27 0.71
N ASP A 63 9.19 14.90 0.92
CA ASP A 63 9.01 16.36 0.83
C ASP A 63 9.68 17.15 2.01
N ASP A 64 10.56 16.49 2.80
CA ASP A 64 11.34 17.07 3.92
C ASP A 64 12.87 17.05 3.68
N GLN A 65 13.38 16.75 2.47
CA GLN A 65 14.82 16.87 2.17
C GLN A 65 15.16 18.19 1.47
#